data_AF-A0A2A5HNI9-F1
#
_entry.id   AF-A0A2A5HNI9-F1
#
_cell.length_a   1.000
_cell.length_b   1.000
_cell.length_c   1.000
_cell.angle_alpha   90.00
_cell.angle_beta   90.00
_cell.angle_gamma   90.00
#
_symmetry.space_group_name_H-M   'P 1'
#
loop_
_entity.id
_entity.type
_entity.pdbx_description
1 polymer ?
#
loop_
_entity_poly.entity_id
_entity_poly.type
_entity_poly.pdbx_seq_one_letter_code
_entity_poly.pdbx_strand_id
1 'polypeptide(L)' 'PLKFVTELEGVNGFSQISGKKGIIFFKDYYGSNQQGDHIDLWNGSRLTKFKTWIEFSFRDGRHYSKATVWFWPVA' A
#
# COMPACT_ATOMS: atom_id res chain seq x y z
N PRO A 1 5.61 21.85 -8.82
CA PRO A 1 4.74 21.16 -7.83
C PRO A 1 5.52 20.09 -7.07
N LEU A 2 5.59 20.17 -5.73
CA LEU A 2 6.30 19.17 -4.93
C LEU A 2 5.57 17.82 -5.00
N LYS A 3 6.24 16.82 -5.56
CA LYS A 3 5.83 15.41 -5.49
C LYS A 3 6.30 14.86 -4.15
N PHE A 4 5.47 14.91 -3.11
CA PHE A 4 5.70 14.14 -1.89
C PHE A 4 5.18 12.72 -2.10
N VAL A 5 5.86 11.97 -2.96
CA VAL A 5 5.63 10.53 -3.12
C VAL A 5 6.75 9.83 -2.37
N THR A 6 6.40 9.07 -1.34
CA THR A 6 7.33 8.09 -0.77
C THR A 6 7.11 6.78 -1.48
N GLU A 7 8.14 6.30 -2.18
CA GLU A 7 8.15 4.96 -2.77
C GLU A 7 8.60 3.96 -1.72
N LEU A 8 7.85 2.88 -1.57
CA LEU A 8 8.03 1.87 -0.53
C LEU A 8 8.13 0.48 -1.17
N GLU A 9 9.04 -0.33 -0.64
CA GLU A 9 9.16 -1.75 -0.99
C GLU A 9 8.13 -2.58 -0.22
N GLY A 10 6.95 -2.78 -0.81
CA GLY A 10 5.90 -3.67 -0.30
C GLY A 10 5.62 -3.53 1.20
N VAL A 11 5.50 -4.67 1.89
CA VAL A 11 5.25 -4.74 3.36
C VAL A 11 6.37 -4.14 4.20
N ASN A 12 7.61 -4.18 3.72
CA ASN A 12 8.78 -3.77 4.51
C ASN A 12 8.85 -2.25 4.64
N GLY A 13 8.32 -1.51 3.66
CA GLY A 13 8.25 -0.05 3.69
C GLY A 13 7.19 0.53 4.61
N PHE A 14 6.26 -0.27 5.14
CA PHE A 14 5.13 0.24 5.94
C PHE A 14 5.56 0.84 7.27
N SER A 15 6.71 0.42 7.80
CA SER A 15 7.33 1.02 8.97
C SER A 15 7.63 2.52 8.78
N GLN A 16 7.94 2.96 7.55
CA GLN A 16 8.29 4.36 7.23
C GLN A 16 7.08 5.31 7.24
N ILE A 17 5.87 4.75 7.11
CA ILE A 17 4.59 5.48 7.11
C ILE A 17 3.72 5.16 8.33
N SER A 18 4.27 4.41 9.29
CA SER A 18 3.63 4.18 10.57
C SER A 18 3.38 5.51 11.29
N GLY A 19 2.16 5.69 11.81
CA GLY A 19 1.71 6.92 12.46
C GLY A 19 1.34 8.08 11.51
N LYS A 20 1.70 8.02 10.22
CA LYS A 20 1.34 9.05 9.21
C LYS A 20 -0.02 8.74 8.57
N LYS A 21 -0.79 9.76 8.21
CA LYS A 21 -2.07 9.58 7.50
C LYS A 21 -1.92 10.00 6.05
N GLY A 22 -2.55 9.28 5.13
CA GLY A 22 -2.34 9.56 3.72
C GLY A 22 -3.18 8.73 2.77
N ILE A 23 -2.93 8.98 1.49
CA ILE A 23 -3.38 8.14 0.38
C ILE A 23 -2.25 7.16 0.08
N ILE A 24 -2.60 5.91 -0.20
CA ILE A 24 -1.65 4.86 -0.53
C ILE A 24 -2.08 4.13 -1.81
N PHE A 25 -1.11 3.89 -2.69
CA PHE A 25 -1.29 3.24 -3.98
C PHE A 25 -0.36 2.04 -4.08
N PHE A 26 -0.88 0.95 -4.63
CA PHE A 26 -0.18 -0.31 -4.84
C PHE A 26 -0.15 -0.58 -6.34
N LYS A 27 1.04 -0.54 -6.92
CA LYS A 27 1.26 -0.88 -8.31
C LYS A 27 1.23 -2.40 -8.51
N ASP A 28 0.61 -2.85 -9.59
CA ASP A 28 0.59 -4.26 -10.02
C ASP A 28 0.04 -5.21 -8.93
N TYR A 29 -0.98 -4.73 -8.21
CA TYR A 29 -1.57 -5.37 -7.02
C TYR A 29 -1.99 -6.83 -7.27
N TYR A 30 -2.52 -7.14 -8.46
CA TYR A 30 -3.01 -8.48 -8.79
C TYR A 30 -1.93 -9.44 -9.35
N GLY A 31 -0.68 -8.98 -9.52
CA GLY A 31 0.43 -9.81 -10.00
C GLY A 31 0.58 -9.88 -11.52
N SER A 32 1.55 -10.67 -12.00
CA SER A 32 1.80 -10.78 -13.44
C SER A 32 0.61 -11.43 -14.16
N ASN A 33 0.25 -10.89 -15.33
CA ASN A 33 -0.92 -11.26 -16.13
C ASN A 33 -2.30 -10.98 -15.50
N GLN A 34 -2.38 -10.35 -14.33
CA GLN A 34 -3.63 -9.79 -13.80
C GLN A 34 -3.45 -8.27 -13.72
N GLN A 35 -4.04 -7.56 -14.69
CA GLN A 35 -3.91 -6.11 -14.77
C GLN A 35 -4.76 -5.45 -13.69
N GLY A 36 -4.15 -4.62 -12.85
CA GLY A 36 -4.87 -3.75 -11.92
C GLY A 36 -4.00 -3.26 -10.77
N ASP A 37 -4.15 -1.97 -10.48
CA ASP A 37 -3.58 -1.32 -9.31
C ASP A 37 -4.63 -1.21 -8.20
N HIS A 38 -4.20 -0.88 -6.98
CA HIS A 38 -5.11 -0.61 -5.87
C HIS A 38 -4.77 0.72 -5.21
N ILE A 39 -5.78 1.55 -4.96
CA ILE A 39 -5.64 2.79 -4.20
C ILE A 39 -6.55 2.75 -2.98
N ASP A 40 -6.06 3.25 -1.84
CA ASP A 40 -6.78 3.24 -0.57
C ASP A 40 -6.37 4.43 0.30
N LEU A 41 -7.04 4.59 1.44
CA LEU A 41 -6.62 5.52 2.49
C LEU A 41 -5.88 4.77 3.60
N TRP A 42 -4.80 5.39 4.09
CA TRP A 42 -3.98 4.90 5.17
C TRP A 42 -4.18 5.79 6.41
N ASN A 43 -4.55 5.18 7.52
CA ASN A 43 -4.87 5.91 8.75
C ASN A 43 -3.71 6.01 9.77
N GLY A 44 -2.50 5.57 9.42
CA GLY A 44 -1.34 5.48 10.31
C GLY A 44 -1.05 4.07 10.82
N SER A 45 -1.97 3.14 10.65
CA SER A 45 -1.80 1.74 11.08
C SER A 45 -2.38 0.71 10.11
N ARG A 46 -3.42 1.08 9.34
CA ARG A 46 -4.13 0.18 8.43
C ARG A 46 -4.85 0.93 7.30
N LEU A 47 -5.26 0.15 6.29
CA LEU A 47 -6.10 0.59 5.17
C LEU A 47 -7.58 0.71 5.58
N THR A 48 -8.36 1.52 4.87
CA THR A 48 -9.78 1.78 5.17
C THR A 48 -10.70 0.58 4.91
N LYS A 49 -10.45 -0.23 3.87
CA LYS A 49 -11.35 -1.32 3.46
C LYS A 49 -11.04 -2.70 4.07
N PHE A 50 -9.86 -2.92 4.63
CA PHE A 50 -9.45 -4.24 5.10
C PHE A 50 -9.48 -4.33 6.62
N LYS A 51 -10.08 -5.40 7.15
CA LYS A 51 -10.28 -5.56 8.59
C LYS A 51 -8.97 -5.92 9.32
N THR A 52 -7.97 -6.49 8.63
CA THR A 52 -6.69 -6.87 9.26
C THR A 52 -5.53 -6.98 8.25
N TRP A 53 -4.28 -6.83 8.74
CA TRP A 53 -3.03 -7.20 8.03
C TRP A 53 -3.05 -8.68 7.60
N ILE A 54 -3.77 -9.54 8.30
CA ILE A 54 -3.90 -10.96 7.94
C ILE A 54 -4.59 -11.14 6.56
N GLU A 55 -5.57 -10.30 6.20
CA GLU A 55 -6.14 -10.29 4.84
C GLU A 55 -5.14 -9.81 3.77
N PHE A 56 -4.11 -9.06 4.19
CA PHE A 56 -3.02 -8.56 3.36
C PHE A 56 -2.00 -9.67 3.04
N SER A 57 -1.70 -10.55 4.00
CA SER A 57 -0.64 -11.55 3.89
C SER A 57 -1.10 -12.94 3.42
N PHE A 58 -2.39 -13.30 3.58
CA PHE A 58 -2.86 -14.68 3.38
C PHE A 58 -3.76 -14.93 2.16
N ARG A 59 -4.06 -13.92 1.33
CA ARG A 59 -4.77 -14.15 0.07
C ARG A 59 -3.77 -14.46 -1.04
N ASP A 60 -3.69 -15.74 -1.37
CA ASP A 60 -2.84 -16.48 -2.34
C ASP A 60 -2.86 -15.97 -3.80
N GLY A 61 -3.14 -14.68 -4.02
CA GLY A 61 -3.26 -14.07 -5.35
C GLY A 61 -3.04 -12.56 -5.36
N ARG A 62 -2.37 -11.99 -4.36
CA ARG A 62 -2.07 -10.55 -4.29
C ARG A 62 -0.63 -10.36 -3.84
N HIS A 63 0.25 -10.05 -4.78
CA HIS A 63 1.70 -10.03 -4.56
C HIS A 63 2.19 -8.69 -3.95
N TYR A 64 1.57 -8.25 -2.87
CA TYR A 64 1.91 -6.97 -2.22
C TYR A 64 3.34 -6.88 -1.70
N SER A 65 3.92 -8.02 -1.31
CA SER A 65 5.29 -8.07 -0.82
C SER A 65 6.32 -7.66 -1.87
N LYS A 66 5.93 -7.64 -3.16
CA LYS A 66 6.75 -7.23 -4.30
C LYS A 66 6.21 -6.00 -5.02
N ALA A 67 5.08 -5.44 -4.57
CA ALA A 67 4.47 -4.28 -5.21
C ALA A 67 5.26 -3.01 -4.89
N THR A 68 5.45 -2.17 -5.89
CA THR A 68 5.86 -0.78 -5.68
C THR A 68 4.69 -0.03 -5.04
N VAL A 69 4.94 0.58 -3.88
CA VAL A 69 3.92 1.32 -3.13
C VAL A 69 4.23 2.79 -3.13
N TRP A 70 3.23 3.62 -3.46
CA TRP A 70 3.34 5.08 -3.38
C TRP A 70 2.48 5.62 -2.26
N PHE A 71 3.04 6.52 -1.47
CA PHE A 71 2.35 7.16 -0.35
C PHE A 71 2.37 8.69 -0.47
N TRP A 72 1.20 9.30 -0.28
CA TRP A 72 1.02 10.75 -0.19
C TRP A 72 0.48 11.10 1.21
N PRO A 73 1.26 11.80 2.05
CA PRO A 73 0.77 12.27 3.34
C PRO A 73 -0.33 13.33 3.15
N VAL A 74 -1.37 13.29 3.99
CA VAL A 74 -2.44 14.31 4.02
C VAL A 74 -2.42 15.16 5.29
N ALA A 75 -1.57 14.82 6.26
CA ALA A 75 -1.28 15.57 7.48
C ALA A 75 0.07 15.15 8.06
#